data_AF-A0A8S2ZP02-F1
#
_entry.id   AF-A0A8S2ZP02-F1
#
_cell.length_a   1.000
_cell.length_b   1.000
_cell.length_c   1.000
_cell.angle_alpha   90.00
_cell.angle_beta   90.00
_cell.angle_gamma   90.00
#
_symmetry.space_group_name_H-M   'P 1'
#
loop_
_entity.id
_entity.type
_entity.pdbx_description
1 polymer ?
#
loop_
_entity_poly.entity_id
_entity_poly.type
_entity_poly.pdbx_seq_one_letter_code
_entity_poly.pdbx_strand_id
1 'polypeptide(L)' 'FKYPALPKDKEALLTGSFTNWKEMISMVKSDNDFVAILELPEGEHEYKFQIDGRWEYDINE' A
#
# COMPACT_ATOMS: atom_id res chain seq x y z
N PHE A 1 -3.23 2.18 6.26
CA PHE A 1 -2.64 2.63 4.99
C PHE A 1 -3.73 2.94 3.98
N LYS A 2 -3.58 4.04 3.25
CA LYS A 2 -4.55 4.51 2.25
C LYS A 2 -3.79 5.02 1.04
N TYR A 3 -4.19 4.61 -0.16
CA TYR A 3 -3.63 5.08 -1.43
C TYR A 3 -4.76 5.49 -2.38
N PRO A 4 -4.72 6.68 -2.99
CA PRO A 4 -5.77 7.12 -3.93
C PRO A 4 -5.76 6.28 -5.21
N ALA A 5 -6.88 5.63 -5.52
CA ALA A 5 -7.01 4.76 -6.69
C ALA A 5 -7.48 5.55 -7.91
N LEU A 6 -6.89 5.26 -9.07
CA LEU A 6 -7.44 5.71 -10.35
C LEU A 6 -8.51 4.73 -10.87
N PRO A 7 -9.45 5.18 -11.72
CA PRO A 7 -10.49 4.31 -12.28
C PRO A 7 -9.93 3.09 -13.03
N LYS A 8 -8.74 3.22 -13.62
CA LYS A 8 -8.06 2.18 -14.39
C LYS A 8 -7.34 1.14 -13.52
N ASP A 9 -7.03 1.48 -12.27
CA ASP A 9 -6.21 0.65 -11.40
C ASP A 9 -7.02 -0.55 -10.92
N LYS A 10 -6.44 -1.75 -10.97
CA LYS A 10 -7.15 -2.99 -10.66
C LYS A 10 -6.73 -3.57 -9.32
N GLU A 11 -5.45 -3.46 -8.99
CA GLU A 11 -4.85 -4.07 -7.82
C GLU A 11 -3.86 -3.11 -7.17
N ALA A 12 -3.87 -3.10 -5.84
CA ALA A 12 -2.87 -2.42 -5.03
C ALA A 12 -2.31 -3.38 -3.98
N LEU A 13 -0.99 -3.39 -3.87
CA LEU A 13 -0.23 -4.18 -2.94
C LEU A 13 0.59 -3.24 -2.04
N LEU A 14 0.62 -3.56 -0.75
CA LEU A 14 1.40 -2.85 0.25
C LEU A 14 2.49 -3.77 0.77
N THR A 15 3.71 -3.28 0.87
CA THR A 15 4.82 -3.96 1.55
C THR A 15 5.56 -2.97 2.43
N GLY A 16 6.30 -3.44 3.43
CA GLY A 16 7.03 -2.55 4.32
C GLY A 16 7.97 -3.29 5.26
N SER A 17 8.58 -2.53 6.16
CA SER A 17 9.49 -3.05 7.18
C SER A 17 8.82 -4.11 8.06
N PHE A 18 7.53 -3.96 8.35
CA PHE A 18 6.72 -4.89 9.14
C PHE A 18 6.50 -6.27 8.48
N THR A 19 6.67 -6.39 7.16
CA THR A 19 6.72 -7.69 6.44
C THR A 19 8.15 -8.08 6.03
N ASN A 20 9.17 -7.39 6.57
CA ASN A 20 10.55 -7.48 6.12
C ASN A 20 10.72 -7.33 4.60
N TRP A 21 9.82 -6.59 3.93
CA TRP A 21 9.80 -6.43 2.47
C TRP A 21 9.67 -7.74 1.66
N LYS A 22 9.28 -8.85 2.32
CA LYS A 22 9.17 -10.18 1.69
C LYS A 22 7.75 -10.52 1.29
N GLU A 23 6.77 -9.97 2.00
CA GLU A 23 5.36 -10.21 1.73
C GLU A 23 4.68 -8.94 1.23
N MET A 24 3.73 -9.14 0.33
CA MET A 24 2.85 -8.12 -0.22
C MET A 24 1.44 -8.35 0.29
N ILE A 25 0.85 -7.30 0.83
CA ILE A 25 -0.49 -7.30 1.41
C ILE A 25 -1.43 -6.67 0.39
N SER A 26 -2.42 -7.44 -0.08
CA SER A 26 -3.47 -6.92 -0.95
C SER A 26 -4.31 -5.88 -0.22
N MET A 27 -4.45 -4.71 -0.84
CA MET A 27 -5.32 -3.65 -0.35
C MET A 27 -6.73 -3.82 -0.93
N VAL A 28 -7.74 -3.41 -0.16
CA VAL A 28 -9.13 -3.43 -0.61
C VAL A 28 -9.44 -2.15 -1.36
N LYS A 29 -9.98 -2.26 -2.58
CA LYS A 29 -10.47 -1.11 -3.34
C LYS A 29 -11.83 -0.67 -2.79
N SER A 30 -11.92 0.59 -2.38
CA SER A 30 -13.12 1.26 -1.86
C SER A 30 -13.33 2.56 -2.63
N ASP A 31 -14.35 2.62 -3.49
CA ASP A 31 -14.68 3.76 -4.35
C ASP A 31 -13.47 4.35 -5.10
N ASN A 32 -12.81 5.35 -4.50
CA ASN A 32 -11.69 6.10 -5.07
C ASN A 32 -10.35 5.82 -4.37
N ASP A 33 -10.28 4.83 -3.48
CA ASP A 33 -9.12 4.58 -2.64
C ASP A 33 -8.84 3.07 -2.51
N PHE A 34 -7.56 2.72 -2.36
CA PHE A 34 -7.13 1.43 -1.83
C PHE A 34 -6.83 1.57 -0.34
N VAL A 35 -7.35 0.66 0.47
CA VAL A 35 -7.24 0.70 1.93
C VAL A 35 -6.72 -0.63 2.48
N ALA A 36 -5.78 -0.56 3.43
CA ALA A 36 -5.34 -1.68 4.24
C ALA A 36 -5.26 -1.26 5.71
N ILE A 37 -5.87 -2.05 6.59
CA ILE A 37 -5.86 -1.86 8.04
C ILE A 37 -4.91 -2.91 8.61
N LEU A 38 -3.83 -2.46 9.25
CA LEU A 38 -2.81 -3.31 9.86
C LEU A 38 -2.54 -2.82 11.28
N GLU A 39 -2.43 -3.75 12.21
CA GLU A 39 -1.94 -3.47 13.56
C GLU A 39 -0.41 -3.53 13.53
N LEU A 40 0.23 -2.38 13.74
CA LEU A 40 1.68 -2.26 13.78
C LEU A 40 2.13 -1.89 15.20
N PRO A 41 3.24 -2.46 15.70
CA PRO A 41 3.82 -2.03 16.96
C PRO A 41 4.27 -0.57 16.87
N GLU A 42 4.37 0.11 18.00
CA GLU A 42 4.87 1.49 18.05
C GLU A 42 6.31 1.57 17.52
N GLY A 43 6.59 2.57 16.69
CA GLY A 43 7.88 2.77 16.05
C GLY A 43 7.75 3.34 14.64
N GLU A 44 8.91 3.52 14.00
CA GLU A 44 8.99 3.94 12.61
C GLU A 44 8.85 2.74 11.68
N HIS A 45 7.98 2.88 10.68
CA HIS A 45 7.73 1.84 9.67
C HIS A 45 7.85 2.43 8.29
N GLU A 46 8.78 1.89 7.52
CA GLU A 46 8.89 2.19 6.10
C GLU A 46 7.90 1.32 5.33
N TYR A 47 7.33 1.87 4.28
CA TYR A 47 6.36 1.16 3.44
C TYR A 47 6.44 1.61 1.99
N LYS A 48 5.90 0.79 1.10
CA LYS A 48 5.78 1.08 -0.33
C LYS A 48 4.53 0.44 -0.93
N PHE A 49 3.93 1.15 -1.88
CA PHE A 49 2.79 0.67 -2.65
C PHE A 49 3.23 0.18 -4.03
N GLN A 50 2.59 -0.88 -4.51
CA GLN A 50 2.67 -1.35 -5.87
C GLN A 50 1.26 -1.39 -6.46
N ILE A 51 1.03 -0.62 -7.53
CA ILE A 51 -0.27 -0.50 -8.21
C ILE A 51 -0.16 -1.19 -9.57
N ASP A 52 -1.00 -2.18 -9.83
CA ASP A 52 -0.99 -2.98 -11.08
C ASP A 52 0.43 -3.46 -11.47
N GLY A 53 1.22 -3.89 -10.49
CA GLY A 53 2.60 -4.36 -10.69
C GLY A 53 3.66 -3.26 -10.85
N ARG A 54 3.27 -1.98 -10.78
CA ARG A 54 4.19 -0.82 -10.85
C ARG A 54 4.43 -0.25 -9.46
N TRP A 55 5.70 -0.04 -9.14
CA TRP A 55 6.08 0.61 -7.89
C TRP A 55 5.76 2.10 -7.97
N GLU A 56 4.82 2.53 -7.15
CA GLU A 56 4.52 3.94 -6.98
C GLU A 56 5.46 4.48 -5.90
N TYR A 57 6.12 5.59 -6.22
CA TYR A 57 6.82 6.37 -5.21
C TYR A 57 5.78 7.31 -4.64
N ASP A 58 5.51 7.19 -3.34
CA ASP A 58 4.64 8.16 -2.67
C ASP A 58 5.28 9.54 -2.85
N ILE A 59 4.66 10.39 -3.66
CA ILE A 59 5.10 11.76 -3.93
C ILE A 59 4.63 12.73 -2.85
N ASN A 60 4.10 12.24 -1.73
CA ASN A 60 3.77 13.05 -0.58
C ASN A 60 4.91 13.00 0.45
N GLU A 61 5.94 13.80 0.18
CA GLU A 61 6.84 14.32 1.22
C GLU A 61 6.59 15.83 1.38
#